data_AF-A0A3A1R6W4-F1
#
_entry.id   AF-A0A3A1R6W4-F1
#
_cell.length_a   1.000
_cell.length_b   1.000
_cell.length_c   1.000
_cell.angle_alpha   90.00
_cell.angle_beta   90.00
_cell.angle_gamma   90.00
#
_symmetry.space_group_name_H-M   'P 1'
#
loop_
_entity.id
_entity.type
_entity.pdbx_description
1 polymer ?
#
loop_
_entity_poly.entity_id
_entity_poly.type
_entity_poly.pdbx_seq_one_letter_code
_entity_poly.pdbx_strand_id
1 'polypeptide(L)'
;MGNEIRLVQGEIEENLSKIKASADSLQPDMPNDIGQGNHLDVVTKLNELNQTMEMMLQSYKELLIRNESSTREAVHSMRDTDQNLSSHIKVR
;
A
#
# COMPACT_ATOMS: atom_id res chain seq x y z
N MET A 1 0.26 -31.87 -4.39
CA MET A 1 1.11 -30.67 -4.17
C MET A 1 0.15 -29.52 -3.90
N GLY A 2 -0.52 -29.40 -2.75
CA GLY A 2 -0.05 -29.44 -1.37
C GLY A 2 -0.09 -27.99 -0.87
N ASN A 3 -1.27 -27.51 -0.46
CA ASN A 3 -1.55 -26.13 -0.04
C ASN A 3 -0.88 -25.80 1.31
N GLU A 4 0.44 -25.92 1.37
CA GLU A 4 1.24 -25.50 2.52
C GLU A 4 1.54 -24.01 2.43
N ILE A 5 1.32 -23.29 3.53
CA ILE A 5 1.72 -21.89 3.62
C ILE A 5 3.15 -21.84 4.15
N ARG A 6 4.08 -21.30 3.35
CA ARG A 6 5.50 -21.13 3.71
C ARG A 6 5.81 -19.65 3.90
N LEU A 7 6.37 -19.31 5.05
CA LEU A 7 6.75 -17.95 5.41
C LEU A 7 8.27 -17.80 5.34
N VAL A 8 8.76 -16.93 4.45
CA VAL A 8 10.17 -16.51 4.41
C VAL A 8 10.23 -15.06 4.90
N GLN A 9 10.49 -14.88 6.19
CA GLN A 9 10.32 -13.57 6.85
C GLN A 9 11.17 -12.47 6.22
N GLY A 10 12.42 -12.77 5.84
CA GLY A 10 13.30 -11.78 5.22
C GLY A 10 12.75 -11.23 3.90
N GLU A 11 12.27 -12.10 3.01
CA GLU A 11 11.68 -11.70 1.73
C GLU A 11 10.38 -10.90 1.91
N ILE A 12 9.58 -11.29 2.90
CA ILE A 12 8.33 -10.58 3.22
C ILE A 12 8.62 -9.16 3.73
N GLU A 13 9.50 -9.00 4.72
CA GLU A 13 9.87 -7.69 5.27
C GLU A 13 10.50 -6.78 4.20
N GLU A 14 11.36 -7.34 3.35
CA GLU A 14 11.98 -6.60 2.25
C GLU A 14 10.92 -6.07 1.27
N ASN A 15 9.99 -6.93 0.85
CA ASN A 15 8.95 -6.55 -0.10
C ASN A 15 7.93 -5.57 0.50
N LEU A 16 7.54 -5.75 1.76
CA LEU A 16 6.68 -4.80 2.47
C LEU A 16 7.36 -3.44 2.62
N SER A 17 8.66 -3.43 2.92
CA SER A 17 9.43 -2.18 3.01
C SER A 17 9.52 -1.45 1.66
N LYS A 18 9.66 -2.18 0.55
CA LYS A 18 9.61 -1.61 -0.81
C LYS A 18 8.25 -1.01 -1.13
N ILE A 19 7.15 -1.68 -0.76
CA ILE A 19 5.78 -1.16 -0.95
C ILE A 19 5.61 0.13 -0.16
N LYS A 20 6.01 0.14 1.11
CA LYS A 20 5.95 1.34 1.97
C LYS A 20 6.75 2.49 1.38
N ALA A 21 8.01 2.26 1.01
CA ALA A 21 8.87 3.28 0.42
C ALA A 21 8.28 3.84 -0.89
N SER A 22 7.72 2.98 -1.73
CA SER A 22 7.08 3.39 -2.98
C SER A 22 5.83 4.23 -2.72
N ALA A 23 4.99 3.82 -1.77
CA ALA A 23 3.80 4.57 -1.37
C ALA A 23 4.16 5.93 -0.75
N ASP A 24 5.20 5.99 0.09
CA ASP A 24 5.67 7.24 0.70
C ASP A 24 6.25 8.20 -0.35
N SER A 25 6.95 7.68 -1.36
CA SER A 25 7.49 8.45 -2.48
C SER A 25 6.42 8.99 -3.44
N LEU A 26 5.23 8.40 -3.43
CA LEU A 26 4.11 8.88 -4.23
C LEU A 26 3.60 10.20 -3.62
N GLN A 27 3.83 11.30 -4.33
CA GLN A 27 3.33 12.63 -4.02
C GLN A 27 2.31 13.00 -5.10
N PRO A 28 1.01 12.85 -4.83
CA PRO A 28 -0.02 13.40 -5.68
C PRO A 28 0.07 14.92 -5.58
N ASP A 29 0.69 15.54 -6.59
CA ASP A 29 0.69 16.99 -6.76
C ASP A 29 0.41 17.23 -8.24
N MET A 30 -0.83 17.59 -8.53
CA MET A 30 -1.29 17.88 -9.89
C MET A 30 -1.63 19.37 -9.99
N PRO A 31 -1.19 20.06 -11.07
CA PRO A 31 -1.56 21.45 -11.28
C PRO A 31 -3.09 21.58 -11.43
N ASN A 32 -3.73 22.32 -10.54
CA ASN A 32 -5.18 22.52 -10.54
C ASN A 32 -5.60 23.89 -11.11
N ASP A 33 -4.63 24.70 -11.52
CA ASP A 33 -4.85 26.08 -11.95
C ASP A 33 -4.11 26.37 -13.28
N ILE A 34 -4.32 25.51 -14.25
CA ILE A 34 -3.79 25.68 -15.59
C ILE A 34 -4.61 26.75 -16.31
N GLY A 35 -3.93 27.72 -16.93
CA GLY A 35 -4.55 28.67 -17.84
C GLY A 35 -5.40 29.73 -17.14
N GLN A 36 -4.90 30.34 -16.06
CA GLN A 36 -5.57 31.45 -15.39
C GLN A 36 -6.10 32.51 -16.36
N GLY A 37 -7.40 32.81 -16.28
CA GLY A 37 -8.10 33.75 -17.16
C GLY A 37 -8.58 33.15 -18.49
N ASN A 38 -8.35 31.86 -18.74
CA ASN A 38 -8.89 31.14 -19.89
C ASN A 38 -10.28 30.56 -19.55
N HIS A 39 -11.28 30.86 -20.40
CA HIS A 39 -12.65 30.40 -20.24
C HIS A 39 -13.05 29.29 -21.22
N LEU A 40 -12.08 28.66 -21.91
CA LEU A 40 -12.35 27.52 -22.75
C LEU A 40 -12.71 26.30 -21.89
N ASP A 41 -13.81 25.63 -22.23
CA ASP A 41 -14.27 24.41 -21.56
C ASP A 41 -13.20 23.32 -21.46
N VAL A 42 -12.25 23.29 -22.40
CA VAL A 42 -11.13 22.34 -22.40
C VAL A 42 -10.20 22.57 -21.21
N VAL A 43 -9.95 23.83 -20.84
CA VAL A 43 -9.11 24.18 -19.69
C VAL A 43 -9.81 23.82 -18.39
N THR A 44 -11.11 24.09 -18.28
CA THR A 44 -11.93 23.66 -17.14
C THR A 44 -11.87 22.14 -16.96
N LYS A 45 -12.12 21.37 -18.03
CA LYS A 45 -12.07 19.90 -17.99
C LYS A 45 -10.68 19.37 -17.63
N LEU A 46 -9.62 20.05 -18.07
CA LEU A 46 -8.26 19.66 -17.73
C LEU A 46 -8.00 19.82 -16.22
N ASN A 47 -8.43 20.94 -15.62
CA ASN A 47 -8.29 21.16 -14.18
C ASN A 47 -9.13 20.16 -13.36
N GLU A 48 -10.37 19.86 -13.79
CA GLU A 48 -11.22 18.82 -13.18
C GLU A 48 -10.58 17.42 -13.24
N LEU A 49 -9.97 17.09 -14.38
CA LEU A 49 -9.28 15.82 -14.58
C LEU A 49 -8.04 15.72 -13.68
N ASN A 50 -7.26 16.78 -13.57
CA ASN A 50 -6.10 16.84 -12.68
C ASN A 50 -6.50 16.63 -11.21
N GLN A 51 -7.57 17.29 -10.77
CA GLN A 51 -8.13 17.10 -9.42
C GLN A 51 -8.60 15.65 -9.20
N THR A 52 -9.26 15.05 -10.19
CA THR A 52 -9.71 13.66 -10.11
C THR A 52 -8.54 12.68 -10.03
N MET A 53 -7.49 12.91 -10.82
CA MET A 53 -6.27 12.10 -10.78
C MET A 53 -5.55 12.24 -9.44
N GLU A 54 -5.47 13.44 -8.88
CA GLU A 54 -4.89 13.69 -7.57
C GLU A 54 -5.61 12.90 -6.47
N MET A 55 -6.95 12.98 -6.43
CA MET A 55 -7.76 12.20 -5.48
C MET A 55 -7.59 10.69 -5.67
N MET A 56 -7.51 10.22 -6.92
CA MET A 56 -7.29 8.80 -7.22
C MET A 56 -5.92 8.32 -6.73
N LEU A 57 -4.86 9.10 -6.96
CA LEU A 57 -3.51 8.78 -6.52
C LEU A 57 -3.41 8.79 -4.99
N GLN A 58 -4.06 9.74 -4.33
CA GLN A 58 -4.13 9.79 -2.86
C GLN A 58 -4.83 8.54 -2.29
N SER A 59 -5.98 8.17 -2.87
CA SER A 59 -6.71 6.96 -2.47
C SER A 59 -5.88 5.69 -2.67
N TYR A 60 -5.14 5.61 -3.78
CA TYR A 60 -4.27 4.49 -4.08
C TYR A 60 -3.10 4.39 -3.09
N LYS A 61 -2.49 5.52 -2.72
CA LYS A 61 -1.45 5.58 -1.68
C LYS A 61 -1.94 5.02 -0.36
N GLU A 62 -3.13 5.44 0.09
CA GLU A 62 -3.74 4.97 1.33
C GLU A 62 -4.01 3.45 1.30
N LEU A 63 -4.48 2.95 0.16
CA LEU A 63 -4.69 1.51 -0.04
C LEU A 63 -3.37 0.72 0.05
N LEU A 64 -2.28 1.21 -0.54
CA LEU A 64 -0.97 0.57 -0.45
C LEU A 64 -0.46 0.51 1.00
N ILE A 65 -0.56 1.61 1.73
CA ILE A 65 -0.15 1.68 3.14
C ILE A 65 -0.98 0.71 3.99
N ARG A 66 -2.29 0.66 3.76
CA ARG A 66 -3.18 -0.26 4.47
C ARG A 66 -2.83 -1.72 4.19
N ASN A 67 -2.62 -2.08 2.92
CA ASN A 67 -2.25 -3.44 2.53
C ASN A 67 -0.91 -3.86 3.13
N GLU A 68 0.07 -2.96 3.15
CA GLU A 68 1.36 -3.18 3.80
C GLU A 68 1.19 -3.48 5.29
N SER A 69 0.48 -2.62 6.02
CA SER A 69 0.23 -2.79 7.46
C SER A 69 -0.51 -4.10 7.76
N SER A 70 -1.60 -4.38 7.03
CA SER A 70 -2.41 -5.59 7.24
C SER A 70 -1.63 -6.86 6.92
N THR A 71 -0.76 -6.84 5.92
CA THR A 71 0.10 -7.99 5.60
C THR A 71 1.15 -8.20 6.68
N ARG A 72 1.75 -7.13 7.20
CA ARG A 72 2.72 -7.19 8.29
C ARG A 72 2.10 -7.80 9.56
N GLU A 73 0.90 -7.37 9.91
CA GLU A 73 0.13 -7.91 11.04
C GLU A 73 -0.21 -9.39 10.85
N ALA A 74 -0.65 -9.79 9.66
CA ALA A 74 -0.95 -11.18 9.35
C ALA A 74 0.28 -12.08 9.52
N VAL A 75 1.44 -11.64 9.03
CA VAL A 75 2.71 -12.36 9.15
C VAL A 75 3.15 -12.48 10.61
N HIS A 76 2.99 -11.42 11.40
CA HIS A 76 3.24 -11.46 12.84
C HIS A 76 2.35 -12.47 13.55
N SER A 77 1.04 -12.42 13.29
CA SER A 77 0.06 -13.35 13.88
C SER A 77 0.35 -14.82 13.54
N MET A 78 0.75 -15.09 12.30
CA MET A 78 1.16 -16.45 11.88
C MET A 78 2.42 -16.91 12.61
N ARG A 79 3.40 -16.02 12.80
CA ARG A 79 4.62 -16.32 13.56
C ARG A 79 4.31 -16.60 15.02
N ASP A 80 3.48 -15.78 15.67
CA ASP A 80 3.08 -16.00 17.06
C ASP A 80 2.37 -17.34 17.24
N THR A 81 1.49 -17.68 16.29
CA THR A 81 0.79 -18.97 16.25
C THR A 81 1.77 -20.14 16.16
N ASP A 82 2.77 -20.05 15.27
CA ASP A 82 3.80 -21.09 15.11
C ASP A 82 4.68 -21.24 16.36
N GLN A 83 5.08 -20.12 16.98
CA GLN A 83 5.84 -20.13 18.24
C GLN A 83 5.05 -20.75 19.40
N ASN A 84 3.77 -20.39 19.53
CA ASN A 84 2.88 -20.95 20.53
C ASN A 84 2.72 -22.46 20.33
N LEU A 85 2.48 -22.92 19.10
CA LEU A 85 2.39 -24.34 18.78
C LEU A 85 3.69 -25.09 19.10
N SER A 86 4.84 -24.54 18.72
CA SER A 86 6.16 -25.11 19.03
C SER A 86 6.39 -25.26 20.54
N SER A 87 5.98 -24.27 21.34
CA SER A 87 6.09 -24.32 22.79
C SER A 87 5.27 -25.47 23.39
N HIS A 88 4.06 -25.70 22.87
CA HIS A 88 3.17 -26.75 23.37
C HIS A 88 3.67 -28.15 22.99
N ILE A 89 4.34 -28.28 21.83
CA ILE A 89 4.98 -29.54 21.41
C ILE A 89 6.19 -29.87 22.31
N LYS A 90 7.02 -28.89 22.67
CA LYS A 90 8.22 -29.10 23.50
C LYS A 90 7.95 -29.43 24.97
N VAL A 91 6.77 -29.09 25.48
CA VAL A 91 6.37 -29.32 26.88
C VAL A 91 5.78 -30.74 27.08
N ARG A 92 5.54 -31.48 26.00
CA ARG A 92 5.00 -32.85 26.00
C ARG A 92 6.10 -33.90 25.94
#